data_AF-H6UFQ1-F1
#
_entry.id   AF-H6UFQ1-F1
#
_cell.length_a   1.000
_cell.length_b   1.000
_cell.length_c   1.000
_cell.angle_alpha   90.00
_cell.angle_beta   90.00
_cell.angle_gamma   90.00
#
_symmetry.space_group_name_H-M   'P 1'
#
loop_
_entity.id
_entity.type
_entity.pdbx_description
1 polymer ?
#
loop_
_entity_poly.entity_id
_entity_poly.type
_entity_poly.pdbx_seq_one_letter_code
_entity_poly.pdbx_strand_id
1 'polypeptide(L)'
;GEKKPVDERLEGIVNKMFQRCLDDHKYKQAIGIALETRRLDIFQNTVLESNDVPGMLAYSLKVCMSLMQNKQFRNKVLRVLVKIYMNLEKPDFINVCQCLIFLDDPQAVSDILEKLVKEDNLLMAYQICFDLYESASQQFLSSVIQNLRTVGAPIPSVPGSTNTGTVPAATKDSEAMESDDKAGNSAVSKSPENPEPKDQISKMIKILSGEMAIEL
;
A
#
# COMPACT_ATOMS: atom_id res chain seq x y z
N GLY A 1 -17.77 21.11 15.01
CA GLY A 1 -17.83 21.09 16.48
C GLY A 1 -16.57 21.75 17.00
N GLU A 2 -16.71 22.92 17.62
CA GLU A 2 -15.59 23.68 18.15
C GLU A 2 -14.88 22.89 19.26
N LYS A 3 -13.55 22.80 19.18
CA LYS A 3 -12.74 22.24 20.27
C LYS A 3 -12.84 23.20 21.44
N LYS A 4 -13.50 22.78 22.52
CA LYS A 4 -13.47 23.53 23.77
C LYS A 4 -12.02 23.62 24.25
N PRO A 5 -11.56 24.80 24.71
CA PRO A 5 -10.23 24.94 25.26
C PRO A 5 -10.09 24.02 26.49
N VAL A 6 -9.01 23.24 26.52
CA VAL A 6 -8.66 22.37 27.63
C VAL A 6 -7.79 23.17 28.60
N ASP A 7 -8.02 23.05 29.90
CA ASP A 7 -7.19 23.70 30.92
C ASP A 7 -5.76 23.12 30.88
N GLU A 8 -4.77 23.99 30.74
CA GLU A 8 -3.35 23.64 30.69
C GLU A 8 -2.87 22.89 31.93
N ARG A 9 -3.50 23.10 33.10
CA ARG A 9 -3.16 22.38 34.33
C ARG A 9 -3.54 20.91 34.23
N LEU A 10 -4.70 20.62 33.65
CA LEU A 10 -5.18 19.26 33.41
C LEU A 10 -4.29 18.56 32.39
N GLU A 11 -3.95 19.24 31.30
CA GLU A 11 -3.00 18.72 30.31
C GLU A 11 -1.62 18.45 30.92
N GLY A 12 -1.13 19.37 31.76
CA GLY A 12 0.15 19.24 32.46
C GLY A 12 0.22 18.03 33.39
N ILE A 13 -0.86 17.69 34.08
CA ILE A 13 -0.92 16.48 34.93
C ILE A 13 -0.83 15.22 34.07
N VAL A 14 -1.57 15.16 32.96
CA VAL A 14 -1.54 14.02 32.04
C VAL A 14 -0.15 13.88 31.40
N ASN A 15 0.47 14.98 31.00
CA ASN A 15 1.84 15.00 30.48
C ASN A 15 2.86 14.46 31.49
N LYS A 16 2.74 14.82 32.77
CA LYS A 16 3.58 14.25 33.84
C LYS A 16 3.36 12.75 34.01
N MET A 17 2.14 12.24 33.84
CA MET A 17 1.88 10.81 33.88
C MET A 17 2.52 10.08 32.68
N PHE A 18 2.45 10.66 31.49
CA PHE A 18 3.16 10.13 30.32
C PHE A 18 4.66 10.06 30.56
N GLN A 19 5.27 11.16 30.99
CA GLN A 19 6.71 11.20 31.25
C GLN A 19 7.11 10.13 32.26
N ARG A 20 6.37 10.02 33.37
CA ARG A 20 6.63 8.98 34.37
C ARG A 20 6.51 7.57 33.80
N CYS A 21 5.55 7.30 32.92
CA CYS A 21 5.43 6.00 32.27
C CYS A 21 6.61 5.71 31.32
N LEU A 22 7.13 6.72 30.62
CA LEU A 22 8.30 6.58 29.76
C LEU A 22 9.57 6.36 30.58
N ASP A 23 9.76 7.14 31.66
CA ASP A 23 10.89 7.01 32.59
C ASP A 23 10.90 5.63 33.29
N ASP A 24 9.73 5.10 33.64
CA ASP A 24 9.57 3.77 34.24
C ASP A 24 9.65 2.62 33.20
N HIS A 25 9.88 2.92 31.92
CA HIS A 25 9.82 1.98 30.79
C HIS A 25 8.49 1.21 30.65
N LYS A 26 7.39 1.80 31.11
CA LYS A 26 6.02 1.25 31.02
C LYS A 26 5.31 1.68 29.73
N TYR A 27 5.89 1.32 28.58
CA TYR A 27 5.40 1.73 27.26
C TYR A 27 3.97 1.26 26.96
N LYS A 28 3.56 0.06 27.40
CA LYS A 28 2.19 -0.45 27.20
C LYS A 28 1.14 0.42 27.88
N GLN A 29 1.41 0.89 29.10
CA GLN A 29 0.55 1.82 29.82
C GLN A 29 0.52 3.19 29.13
N ALA A 30 1.67 3.71 28.72
CA ALA A 30 1.74 4.97 27.98
C ALA A 30 0.92 4.91 26.67
N ILE A 31 0.99 3.81 25.93
CA ILE A 31 0.15 3.56 24.74
C ILE A 31 -1.34 3.57 25.12
N GLY A 32 -1.73 2.89 26.19
CA GLY A 32 -3.11 2.88 26.67
C GLY A 32 -3.64 4.29 26.96
N ILE A 33 -2.89 5.08 27.73
CA ILE A 33 -3.25 6.46 28.06
C ILE A 33 -3.27 7.34 26.80
N ALA A 34 -2.34 7.14 25.86
CA ALA A 34 -2.29 7.90 24.60
C ALA A 34 -3.52 7.63 23.72
N LEU A 35 -3.99 6.38 23.68
CA LEU A 35 -5.20 5.99 22.94
C LEU A 35 -6.47 6.49 23.62
N GLU A 36 -6.55 6.47 24.95
CA GLU A 36 -7.68 7.02 25.71
C GLU A 36 -7.80 8.54 25.56
N THR A 37 -6.68 9.26 25.65
CA THR A 37 -6.60 10.71 25.46
C THR A 37 -6.68 11.15 24.00
N ARG A 38 -6.69 10.18 23.07
CA ARG A 38 -6.71 10.37 21.61
C ARG A 38 -5.54 11.21 21.08
N ARG A 39 -4.38 11.11 21.74
CA ARG A 39 -3.13 11.81 21.39
C ARG A 39 -2.21 10.93 20.57
N LEU A 40 -2.31 11.08 19.25
CA LEU A 40 -1.54 10.28 18.28
C LEU A 40 -0.06 10.67 18.25
N ASP A 41 0.26 11.90 18.60
CA ASP A 41 1.62 12.41 18.79
C ASP A 41 2.36 11.63 19.87
N ILE A 42 1.75 11.50 21.07
CA ILE A 42 2.35 10.74 22.18
C ILE A 42 2.38 9.26 21.87
N PHE A 43 1.33 8.73 21.24
CA PHE A 43 1.30 7.34 20.80
C PHE A 43 2.48 7.01 19.88
N GLN A 44 2.71 7.82 18.83
CA GLN A 44 3.81 7.62 17.90
C GLN A 44 5.16 7.70 18.59
N ASN A 45 5.37 8.73 19.44
CA ASN A 45 6.62 8.88 20.17
C ASN A 45 6.88 7.70 21.11
N THR A 46 5.85 7.24 21.85
CA THR A 46 5.96 6.12 22.78
C THR A 46 6.37 4.82 22.08
N VAL A 47 5.83 4.57 20.88
CA VAL A 47 6.20 3.38 20.09
C VAL A 47 7.66 3.45 19.64
N LEU A 48 8.12 4.61 19.17
CA LEU A 48 9.48 4.80 18.65
C LEU A 48 10.54 4.86 19.76
N GLU A 49 10.19 5.36 20.94
CA GLU A 49 11.07 5.43 22.11
C GLU A 49 11.22 4.09 22.83
N SER A 50 10.35 3.13 22.52
CA SER A 50 10.40 1.82 23.15
C SER A 50 11.60 0.99 22.68
N ASN A 51 12.20 0.24 23.61
CA ASN A 51 13.28 -0.71 23.30
C ASN A 51 12.82 -1.90 22.44
N ASP A 52 11.50 -2.09 22.30
CA ASP A 52 10.86 -3.18 21.56
C ASP A 52 9.77 -2.61 20.64
N VAL A 53 10.21 -1.91 19.59
CA VAL A 53 9.31 -1.32 18.58
C VAL A 53 8.41 -2.37 17.93
N PRO A 54 8.91 -3.55 17.48
CA PRO A 54 8.04 -4.57 16.89
C PRO A 54 6.97 -5.08 17.86
N GLY A 55 7.33 -5.31 19.13
CA GLY A 55 6.36 -5.74 20.15
C GLY A 55 5.33 -4.65 20.49
N MET A 56 5.72 -3.38 20.50
CA MET A 56 4.78 -2.27 20.72
C MET A 56 3.84 -2.07 19.53
N LEU A 57 4.30 -2.28 18.31
CA LEU A 57 3.47 -2.24 17.11
C LEU A 57 2.43 -3.36 17.11
N ALA A 58 2.84 -4.61 17.39
CA ALA A 58 1.94 -5.74 17.51
C ALA A 58 0.91 -5.55 18.64
N TYR A 59 1.35 -5.05 19.81
CA TYR A 59 0.45 -4.72 20.92
C TYR A 59 -0.56 -3.64 20.53
N SER A 60 -0.10 -2.57 19.88
CA SER A 60 -0.95 -1.46 19.44
C SER A 60 -1.97 -1.90 18.42
N LEU A 61 -1.60 -2.76 17.46
CA LEU A 61 -2.52 -3.32 16.48
C LEU A 61 -3.60 -4.17 17.18
N LYS A 62 -3.20 -5.04 18.12
CA LYS A 62 -4.15 -5.85 18.91
C LYS A 62 -5.14 -4.98 19.68
N VAL A 63 -4.67 -3.94 20.36
CA VAL A 63 -5.52 -2.99 21.08
C VAL A 63 -6.46 -2.26 20.12
N CYS A 64 -5.95 -1.86 18.96
CA CYS A 64 -6.72 -1.20 17.91
C CYS A 64 -7.88 -2.06 17.41
N MET A 65 -7.66 -3.36 17.22
CA MET A 65 -8.70 -4.28 16.75
C MET A 65 -9.71 -4.67 17.83
N SER A 66 -9.28 -4.78 19.09
CA SER A 66 -10.12 -5.32 20.17
C SER A 66 -10.87 -4.26 20.99
N LEU A 67 -10.27 -3.10 21.23
CA LEU A 67 -10.79 -2.12 22.20
C LEU A 67 -11.36 -0.85 21.55
N MET A 68 -10.98 -0.54 20.31
CA MET A 68 -11.38 0.71 19.67
C MET A 68 -12.74 0.61 18.96
N GLN A 69 -13.79 1.07 19.65
CA GLN A 69 -15.15 1.10 19.09
C GLN A 69 -15.36 2.22 18.05
N ASN A 70 -14.67 3.35 18.19
CA ASN A 70 -14.84 4.48 17.26
C ASN A 70 -14.06 4.24 15.96
N LYS A 71 -14.77 3.91 14.86
CA LYS A 71 -14.17 3.65 13.54
C LYS A 71 -13.30 4.81 13.03
N GLN A 72 -13.73 6.06 13.20
CA GLN A 72 -12.95 7.20 12.71
C GLN A 72 -11.62 7.34 13.44
N PHE A 73 -11.61 7.17 14.76
CA PHE A 73 -10.38 7.25 15.54
C PHE A 73 -9.49 6.01 15.32
N ARG A 74 -10.09 4.81 15.22
CA ARG A 74 -9.41 3.58 14.85
C ARG A 74 -8.66 3.73 13.54
N ASN A 75 -9.31 4.26 12.50
CA ASN A 75 -8.67 4.50 11.21
C ASN A 75 -7.51 5.49 11.32
N LYS A 76 -7.60 6.52 12.17
CA LYS A 76 -6.46 7.44 12.39
C LYS A 76 -5.27 6.74 13.03
N VAL A 77 -5.49 5.87 14.03
CA VAL A 77 -4.44 5.08 14.67
C VAL A 77 -3.80 4.11 13.66
N LEU A 78 -4.62 3.40 12.88
CA LEU A 78 -4.10 2.48 11.85
C LEU A 78 -3.26 3.21 10.79
N ARG A 79 -3.64 4.43 10.37
CA ARG A 79 -2.80 5.25 9.48
C ARG A 79 -1.44 5.59 10.10
N VAL A 80 -1.39 5.84 11.40
CA VAL A 80 -0.12 6.08 12.11
C VAL A 80 0.71 4.79 12.16
N LEU A 81 0.08 3.64 12.47
CA LEU A 81 0.76 2.34 12.45
C LEU A 81 1.36 2.02 11.08
N VAL A 82 0.59 2.19 9.99
CA VAL A 82 1.09 2.00 8.62
C VAL A 82 2.31 2.87 8.34
N LYS A 83 2.29 4.14 8.75
CA LYS A 83 3.44 5.04 8.59
C LYS A 83 4.65 4.57 9.37
N ILE A 84 4.48 4.05 10.59
CA ILE A 84 5.60 3.57 11.39
C ILE A 84 6.18 2.30 10.74
N TYR A 85 5.35 1.32 10.39
CA TYR A 85 5.79 0.09 9.73
C TYR A 85 6.54 0.33 8.42
N MET A 86 6.13 1.32 7.62
CA MET A 86 6.80 1.69 6.37
C MET A 86 8.15 2.40 6.57
N ASN A 87 8.37 3.03 7.73
CA ASN A 87 9.59 3.78 8.06
C ASN A 87 10.58 2.97 8.91
N LEU A 88 10.31 1.70 9.19
CA LEU A 88 11.28 0.81 9.80
C LEU A 88 12.45 0.56 8.83
N GLU A 89 13.63 0.25 9.36
CA GLU A 89 14.81 -0.11 8.56
C GLU A 89 14.51 -1.23 7.56
N LYS A 90 13.70 -2.21 8.00
CA LYS A 90 13.06 -3.20 7.14
C LYS A 90 11.54 -3.03 7.23
N PRO A 91 10.88 -2.55 6.17
CA PRO A 91 9.43 -2.39 6.18
C PRO A 91 8.70 -3.72 6.37
N ASP A 92 7.70 -3.70 7.25
CA ASP A 92 6.81 -4.86 7.47
C ASP A 92 5.57 -4.74 6.61
N PHE A 93 5.67 -5.25 5.37
CA PHE A 93 4.60 -5.15 4.40
C PHE A 93 3.36 -5.99 4.76
N ILE A 94 3.53 -7.10 5.48
CA ILE A 94 2.42 -7.96 5.91
C ILE A 94 1.52 -7.20 6.87
N ASN A 95 2.09 -6.63 7.94
CA ASN A 95 1.33 -5.87 8.92
C ASN A 95 0.74 -4.58 8.32
N VAL A 96 1.41 -3.99 7.32
CA VAL A 96 0.84 -2.83 6.60
C VAL A 96 -0.37 -3.23 5.78
N CYS A 97 -0.29 -4.30 4.98
CA CYS A 97 -1.42 -4.77 4.19
C CYS A 97 -2.60 -5.18 5.07
N GLN A 98 -2.35 -5.86 6.19
CA GLN A 98 -3.39 -6.14 7.18
C GLN A 98 -4.05 -4.85 7.68
N CYS A 99 -3.27 -3.84 8.07
CA CYS A 99 -3.83 -2.55 8.44
C CYS A 99 -4.69 -1.97 7.31
N LEU A 100 -4.20 -1.96 6.07
CA LEU A 100 -4.91 -1.39 4.92
C LEU A 100 -6.23 -2.10 4.61
N ILE A 101 -6.32 -3.42 4.80
CA ILE A 101 -7.59 -4.16 4.74
C ILE A 101 -8.58 -3.60 5.77
N PHE A 102 -8.15 -3.38 7.02
CA PHE A 102 -9.02 -2.81 8.06
C PHE A 102 -9.38 -1.33 7.83
N LEU A 103 -8.51 -0.57 7.14
CA LEU A 103 -8.81 0.78 6.70
C LEU A 103 -9.77 0.82 5.50
N ASP A 104 -9.93 -0.30 4.78
CA ASP A 104 -10.65 -0.40 3.52
C ASP A 104 -10.05 0.53 2.45
N ASP A 105 -8.72 0.54 2.34
CA ASP A 105 -7.95 1.36 1.40
C ASP A 105 -7.24 0.50 0.32
N PRO A 106 -7.97 0.07 -0.73
CA PRO A 106 -7.41 -0.77 -1.79
C PRO A 106 -6.40 -0.03 -2.68
N GLN A 107 -6.45 1.30 -2.73
CA GLN A 107 -5.51 2.12 -3.51
C GLN A 107 -4.12 2.07 -2.88
N ALA A 108 -4.02 2.28 -1.57
CA ALA A 108 -2.73 2.22 -0.88
C ALA A 108 -2.07 0.83 -1.03
N VAL A 109 -2.86 -0.25 -1.06
CA VAL A 109 -2.33 -1.60 -1.31
C VAL A 109 -1.79 -1.73 -2.72
N SER A 110 -2.52 -1.26 -3.74
CA SER A 110 -2.02 -1.30 -5.12
C SER A 110 -0.73 -0.49 -5.30
N ASP A 111 -0.61 0.67 -4.64
CA ASP A 111 0.59 1.52 -4.72
C ASP A 111 1.81 0.81 -4.10
N ILE A 112 1.62 0.09 -2.99
CA ILE A 112 2.67 -0.74 -2.36
C ILE A 112 3.09 -1.90 -3.28
N LEU A 113 2.12 -2.60 -3.86
CA LEU A 113 2.37 -3.70 -4.77
C LEU A 113 3.13 -3.22 -6.02
N GLU A 114 2.75 -2.09 -6.59
CA GLU A 114 3.45 -1.47 -7.72
C GLU A 114 4.88 -1.06 -7.34
N LYS A 115 5.08 -0.47 -6.15
CA LYS A 115 6.40 -0.12 -5.65
C LYS A 115 7.31 -1.34 -5.55
N LEU A 116 6.81 -2.45 -5.00
CA LEU A 116 7.57 -3.69 -4.86
C LEU A 116 7.96 -4.31 -6.20
N VAL A 117 7.06 -4.24 -7.20
CA VAL A 117 7.34 -4.66 -8.58
C VAL A 117 8.45 -3.80 -9.20
N LYS A 118 8.40 -2.47 -9.02
CA LYS A 118 9.43 -1.54 -9.52
C LYS A 118 10.80 -1.75 -8.86
N GLU A 119 10.82 -2.16 -7.60
CA GLU A 119 12.03 -2.47 -6.84
C GLU A 119 12.54 -3.90 -7.08
N ASP A 120 11.95 -4.65 -8.02
CA ASP A 120 12.25 -6.05 -8.35
C ASP A 120 12.13 -7.00 -7.14
N ASN A 121 11.29 -6.64 -6.16
CA ASN A 121 11.04 -7.42 -4.95
C ASN A 121 9.79 -8.30 -5.10
N LEU A 122 9.81 -9.13 -6.14
CA LEU A 122 8.65 -9.92 -6.57
C LEU A 122 8.20 -10.95 -5.55
N LEU A 123 9.15 -11.54 -4.79
CA LEU A 123 8.83 -12.51 -3.75
C LEU A 123 7.93 -11.89 -2.68
N MET A 124 8.27 -10.69 -2.21
CA MET A 124 7.47 -9.96 -1.23
C MET A 124 6.11 -9.57 -1.81
N ALA A 125 6.07 -9.11 -3.08
CA ALA A 125 4.82 -8.79 -3.75
C ALA A 125 3.87 -10.00 -3.84
N TYR A 126 4.39 -11.18 -4.19
CA TYR A 126 3.58 -12.41 -4.24
C TYR A 126 3.13 -12.87 -2.85
N GLN A 127 3.98 -12.78 -1.84
CA GLN A 127 3.59 -13.09 -0.45
C GLN A 127 2.43 -12.23 0.01
N ILE A 128 2.48 -10.92 -0.28
CA ILE A 128 1.38 -10.00 0.02
C ILE A 128 0.13 -10.39 -0.78
N CYS A 129 0.24 -10.73 -2.07
CA CYS A 129 -0.93 -11.15 -2.85
C CYS A 129 -1.62 -12.40 -2.26
N PHE A 130 -0.85 -13.39 -1.80
CA PHE A 130 -1.41 -14.56 -1.14
C PHE A 130 -2.06 -14.22 0.22
N ASP A 131 -1.39 -13.41 1.06
CA ASP A 131 -1.96 -12.96 2.34
C ASP A 131 -3.25 -12.14 2.15
N LEU A 132 -3.27 -11.25 1.14
CA LEU A 132 -4.47 -10.50 0.77
C LEU A 132 -5.61 -11.44 0.34
N TYR A 133 -5.32 -12.45 -0.48
CA TYR A 133 -6.32 -13.40 -0.94
C TYR A 133 -6.96 -14.18 0.22
N GLU A 134 -6.17 -14.56 1.23
CA GLU A 134 -6.65 -15.28 2.41
C GLU A 134 -7.39 -14.37 3.41
N SER A 135 -6.94 -13.12 3.59
CA SER A 135 -7.39 -12.25 4.68
C SER A 135 -8.40 -11.17 4.27
N ALA A 136 -8.45 -10.76 2.99
CA ALA A 136 -9.30 -9.67 2.53
C ALA A 136 -10.65 -10.14 1.98
N SER A 137 -11.63 -9.22 1.92
CA SER A 137 -12.91 -9.51 1.28
C SER A 137 -12.81 -9.51 -0.25
N GLN A 138 -13.70 -10.25 -0.92
CA GLN A 138 -13.72 -10.30 -2.39
C GLN A 138 -13.96 -8.93 -3.06
N GLN A 139 -14.71 -8.03 -2.41
CA GLN A 139 -14.90 -6.67 -2.91
C GLN A 139 -13.61 -5.86 -2.84
N PHE A 140 -12.84 -6.03 -1.76
CA PHE A 140 -11.54 -5.39 -1.60
C PHE A 140 -10.56 -5.90 -2.66
N LEU A 141 -10.45 -7.22 -2.84
CA LEU A 141 -9.60 -7.84 -3.85
C LEU A 141 -9.96 -7.38 -5.27
N SER A 142 -11.25 -7.33 -5.59
CA SER A 142 -11.73 -6.82 -6.89
C SER A 142 -11.29 -5.38 -7.14
N SER A 143 -11.33 -4.53 -6.10
CA SER A 143 -10.90 -3.13 -6.19
C SER A 143 -9.38 -3.01 -6.39
N VAL A 144 -8.59 -3.81 -5.66
CA VAL A 144 -7.12 -3.87 -5.86
C VAL A 144 -6.77 -4.32 -7.27
N ILE A 145 -7.44 -5.36 -7.79
CA ILE A 145 -7.24 -5.86 -9.16
C ILE A 145 -7.56 -4.77 -10.19
N GLN A 146 -8.66 -4.03 -10.00
CA GLN A 146 -9.04 -2.94 -10.90
C GLN A 146 -7.98 -1.82 -10.91
N ASN A 147 -7.46 -1.47 -9.74
CA ASN A 147 -6.40 -0.46 -9.62
C ASN A 147 -5.12 -0.91 -10.34
N LEU A 148 -4.68 -2.16 -10.12
CA LEU A 148 -3.52 -2.73 -10.80
C LEU A 148 -3.68 -2.77 -12.33
N ARG A 149 -4.88 -3.06 -12.84
CA ARG A 149 -5.19 -3.01 -14.28
C ARG A 149 -5.13 -1.59 -14.85
N THR A 150 -5.58 -0.60 -14.09
CA THR A 150 -5.59 0.81 -14.51
C THR A 150 -4.17 1.36 -14.63
N VAL A 151 -3.26 0.92 -13.77
CA VAL A 151 -1.83 1.27 -13.82
C VAL A 151 -1.11 0.61 -15.01
N GLY A 152 -1.51 -0.62 -15.38
CA GLY A 152 -0.92 -1.36 -16.50
C GLY A 152 -1.48 -1.02 -17.90
N ALA A 153 -2.62 -0.34 -17.97
CA ALA A 153 -3.26 0.02 -19.23
C ALA A 153 -2.72 1.38 -19.75
N PRO A 154 -2.32 1.48 -21.04
CA PRO A 154 -2.24 2.79 -21.67
C PRO A 154 -3.66 3.38 -21.63
N ILE A 155 -3.76 4.59 -21.09
CA ILE A 155 -5.01 5.37 -21.04
C ILE A 155 -5.65 5.29 -22.44
N PRO A 156 -6.84 4.69 -22.61
CA PRO A 156 -7.57 4.87 -23.85
C PRO A 156 -7.94 6.35 -23.89
N SER A 157 -7.24 7.11 -24.74
CA SER A 157 -7.67 8.44 -25.12
C SER A 157 -9.10 8.31 -25.66
N VAL A 158 -10.06 8.73 -24.85
CA VAL A 158 -11.48 8.74 -25.21
C VAL A 158 -11.65 9.71 -26.37
N PRO A 159 -12.09 9.28 -27.58
CA PRO A 159 -12.39 10.20 -28.66
C PRO A 159 -13.82 10.69 -28.47
N GLY A 160 -13.99 11.97 -28.14
CA GLY A 160 -15.34 12.51 -27.97
C GLY A 160 -15.42 13.99 -27.63
N SER A 161 -15.36 14.82 -28.67
CA SER A 161 -15.96 16.16 -28.76
C SER A 161 -15.13 17.37 -28.30
N THR A 162 -14.58 18.09 -29.27
CA THR A 162 -14.92 19.52 -29.48
C THR A 162 -14.48 19.97 -30.87
N ASN A 163 -15.41 20.65 -31.56
CA ASN A 163 -15.27 21.22 -32.90
C ASN A 163 -14.26 22.37 -32.97
N THR A 164 -13.48 22.40 -34.05
CA THR A 164 -13.07 23.56 -34.90
C THR A 164 -12.11 22.96 -35.94
N GLY A 165 -12.36 22.91 -37.25
CA GLY A 165 -12.53 24.03 -38.18
C GLY A 165 -11.41 23.99 -39.24
N THR A 166 -11.66 23.28 -40.35
CA THR A 166 -11.14 23.47 -41.75
C THR A 166 -9.68 23.87 -41.99
N VAL A 167 -8.90 23.02 -42.68
CA VAL A 167 -8.62 23.06 -44.14
C VAL A 167 -7.91 21.77 -44.63
N PRO A 168 -8.27 21.20 -45.79
CA PRO A 168 -7.63 20.01 -46.36
C PRO A 168 -6.60 20.38 -47.44
N ALA A 169 -5.47 19.66 -47.51
CA ALA A 169 -4.57 19.72 -48.66
C ALA A 169 -3.89 18.37 -48.95
N ALA A 170 -4.30 17.81 -50.09
CA ALA A 170 -3.51 17.11 -51.10
C ALA A 170 -2.70 15.83 -50.75
N THR A 171 -3.29 14.71 -51.17
CA THR A 171 -2.72 13.60 -51.95
C THR A 171 -1.24 13.65 -52.39
N LYS A 172 -0.51 12.54 -52.20
CA LYS A 172 -0.06 11.66 -53.31
C LYS A 172 0.68 10.40 -52.84
N ASP A 173 0.35 9.31 -53.53
CA ASP A 173 1.03 8.02 -53.65
C ASP A 173 2.55 8.09 -53.79
N SER A 174 3.23 7.05 -53.29
CA SER A 174 4.21 6.28 -54.07
C SER A 174 4.41 4.89 -53.44
N GLU A 175 4.02 3.88 -54.22
CA GLU A 175 4.29 2.45 -54.04
C GLU A 175 5.76 2.07 -54.31
N ALA A 176 6.07 0.81 -53.95
CA ALA A 176 7.23 -0.02 -54.33
C ALA A 176 8.53 0.26 -53.54
N MET A 177 9.31 -0.73 -53.09
CA MET A 177 9.55 -2.08 -53.63
C MET A 177 10.14 -2.99 -52.55
N GLU A 178 9.82 -4.28 -52.60
CA GLU A 178 10.43 -5.31 -51.76
C GLU A 178 11.86 -5.66 -52.20
N SER A 179 12.70 -6.07 -51.25
CA SER A 179 13.85 -6.94 -51.50
C SER A 179 14.07 -7.80 -50.27
N ASP A 180 13.64 -9.05 -50.41
CA ASP A 180 13.97 -10.21 -49.60
C ASP A 180 15.45 -10.56 -49.84
N ASP A 181 16.26 -10.61 -48.79
CA ASP A 181 17.53 -11.34 -48.84
C ASP A 181 17.75 -12.11 -47.54
N LYS A 182 17.73 -13.43 -47.71
CA LYS A 182 17.75 -14.47 -46.71
C LYS A 182 19.19 -14.88 -46.43
N ALA A 183 19.65 -14.64 -45.20
CA ALA A 183 20.83 -15.32 -44.66
C ALA A 183 20.56 -15.73 -43.20
N GLY A 184 20.29 -17.03 -43.00
CA GLY A 184 20.35 -17.63 -41.67
C GLY A 184 21.81 -17.86 -41.25
N ASN A 185 22.12 -17.65 -39.98
CA ASN A 185 22.36 -18.77 -39.06
C ASN A 185 22.55 -18.27 -37.62
N SER A 186 21.96 -19.06 -36.72
CA SER A 186 21.94 -19.03 -35.27
C SER A 186 23.26 -18.72 -34.56
N ALA A 187 23.18 -17.86 -33.54
CA ALA A 187 23.54 -18.19 -32.14
C ALA A 187 23.59 -16.89 -31.31
N VAL A 188 22.45 -16.41 -30.83
CA VAL A 188 22.41 -15.37 -29.80
C VAL A 188 22.09 -16.01 -28.46
N SER A 189 23.11 -15.96 -27.62
CA SER A 189 23.15 -16.15 -26.19
C SER A 189 21.84 -15.78 -25.48
N LYS A 190 21.19 -16.76 -24.84
CA LYS A 190 20.14 -16.51 -23.84
C LYS A 190 20.80 -15.96 -22.58
N SER A 191 20.83 -14.65 -22.43
CA SER A 191 20.84 -14.00 -21.12
C SER A 191 19.39 -13.91 -20.62
N PRO A 192 19.14 -14.04 -19.30
CA PRO A 192 17.79 -14.13 -18.76
C PRO A 192 17.07 -12.79 -18.95
N GLU A 193 15.99 -12.84 -19.72
CA GLU A 193 15.08 -11.74 -19.99
C GLU A 193 14.35 -11.40 -18.68
N ASN A 194 14.60 -10.21 -18.15
CA ASN A 194 13.89 -9.71 -16.98
C ASN A 194 12.40 -9.55 -17.39
N PRO A 195 11.46 -10.31 -16.80
CA PRO A 195 10.06 -10.26 -17.24
C PRO A 195 9.53 -8.84 -17.08
N GLU A 196 8.91 -8.30 -18.14
CA GLU A 196 8.41 -6.93 -18.15
C GLU A 196 7.46 -6.69 -16.95
N PRO A 197 7.41 -5.47 -16.37
CA PRO A 197 6.54 -5.16 -15.23
C PRO A 197 5.07 -5.54 -15.44
N LYS A 198 4.63 -5.54 -16.71
CA LYS A 198 3.27 -5.95 -17.10
C LYS A 198 2.99 -7.43 -16.87
N ASP A 199 3.96 -8.30 -17.17
CA ASP A 199 3.82 -9.74 -16.95
C ASP A 199 3.74 -10.08 -15.46
N GLN A 200 4.49 -9.33 -14.65
CA GLN A 200 4.50 -9.47 -13.21
C GLN A 200 3.15 -9.05 -12.60
N ILE A 201 2.58 -7.92 -13.05
CA ILE A 201 1.24 -7.46 -12.66
C ILE A 201 0.18 -8.49 -13.07
N SER A 202 0.25 -9.06 -14.28
CA SER A 202 -0.68 -10.12 -14.70
C SER A 202 -0.62 -11.35 -13.79
N LYS A 203 0.57 -11.77 -13.35
CA LYS A 203 0.71 -12.87 -12.38
C LYS A 203 0.07 -12.54 -11.03
N MET A 204 0.26 -11.32 -10.53
CA MET A 204 -0.36 -10.87 -9.28
C MET A 204 -1.89 -10.86 -9.38
N ILE A 205 -2.44 -10.41 -10.51
CA ILE A 205 -3.89 -10.45 -10.77
C ILE A 205 -4.43 -11.89 -10.70
N LYS A 206 -3.70 -12.88 -11.25
CA LYS A 206 -4.09 -14.30 -11.17
C LYS A 206 -4.07 -14.87 -9.75
N ILE A 207 -3.14 -14.40 -8.92
CA ILE A 207 -3.09 -14.79 -7.50
C ILE A 207 -4.30 -14.21 -6.77
N LEU A 208 -4.55 -12.91 -6.96
CA LEU A 208 -5.66 -12.21 -6.30
C LEU A 208 -7.05 -12.67 -6.79
N SER A 209 -7.16 -13.20 -8.02
CA SER A 209 -8.42 -13.78 -8.52
C SER A 209 -8.66 -15.22 -8.03
N GLY A 210 -7.67 -15.85 -7.39
CA GLY A 210 -7.74 -17.22 -6.91
C GLY A 210 -7.48 -18.30 -7.98
N GLU A 211 -7.24 -17.92 -9.24
CA GLU A 211 -6.95 -18.87 -10.32
C GLU A 211 -5.72 -19.74 -10.03
N MET A 212 -4.70 -19.16 -9.40
CA MET A 212 -3.47 -19.87 -9.00
C MET A 212 -3.61 -20.64 -7.68
N ALA A 213 -4.52 -20.25 -6.78
CA ALA A 213 -4.66 -20.85 -5.45
C ALA A 213 -5.52 -22.12 -5.48
N ILE A 214 -6.34 -22.31 -6.52
CA ILE A 214 -7.23 -23.48 -6.71
C ILE A 214 -6.51 -24.65 -7.42
N GLU A 215 -5.39 -24.39 -8.11
CA GLU A 215 -4.62 -25.39 -8.86
C GLU A 215 -3.53 -26.11 -8.04
N LEU A 216 -3.39 -25.79 -6.75
CA LEU A 216 -2.46 -26.41 -5.80
C LEU A 216 -3.19 -27.34 -4.83
#